data_AF-A0A1J5TNJ4-F1
#
_entry.id   AF-A0A1J5TNJ4-F1
#
_cell.length_a   1.000
_cell.length_b   1.000
_cell.length_c   1.000
_cell.angle_alpha   90.00
_cell.angle_beta   90.00
_cell.angle_gamma   90.00
#
_symmetry.space_group_name_H-M   'P 1'
#
loop_
_entity.id
_entity.type
_entity.pdbx_description
1 polymer ?
#
loop_
_entity_poly.entity_id
_entity_poly.type
_entity_poly.pdbx_seq_one_letter_code
_entity_poly.pdbx_strand_id
1 'polypeptide(L)'
;MACGLAPHTDMNPVLLKPNTDTGCQVIIHGKVVGNLEATGYHAYKPTAMRAVLESYQRLNDEYEYVIVEGAGSPAEINLREGDIANMGFAEAVDCPVVLIADIDRGGVFAHIVGTMALLAESERARVIGFVINRFRGDMALLQPGLDWLEAETGKPVIGVLPYLHNLHIEAEDAVPKNQTPSLTQGEGRDVGKDLPHDASNPHPSPTPEMGRESLKLCIIVPVLPHISNHTDFDALRLHPQVDFQFIKMGEAIPPADLIILPGSKNVRGDIEYLHTHQWDAALTKHLRYGGKVLGICGGFQMLGKQIHDPHAIEGEAGTSQGLGWLDMETTLEQTKQLVQTTGKLAFADASVTGYEIHMGVSTGVALNNPALILNGQPEGAISQDKQIAGTYLHGLFDHAESCAAWLEWVGLNHTSVADFNYEQLREAELNRLADCVEQYLDWDKLGV
;
A
#
# COMPACT_ATOMS: atom_id res chain seq x y z
N MET A 1 0.77 -10.36 -8.73
CA MET A 1 -0.46 -9.68 -9.20
C MET A 1 -1.59 -10.69 -9.17
N ALA A 2 -2.80 -10.31 -8.75
CA ALA A 2 -3.90 -11.26 -8.53
C ALA A 2 -4.35 -12.02 -9.79
N CYS A 3 -4.19 -11.43 -10.99
CA CYS A 3 -4.59 -12.05 -12.25
C CYS A 3 -3.45 -12.82 -12.96
N GLY A 4 -2.27 -12.96 -12.36
CA GLY A 4 -1.14 -13.70 -12.93
C GLY A 4 -0.52 -13.10 -14.21
N LEU A 5 -1.01 -11.97 -14.70
CA LEU A 5 -0.47 -11.28 -15.87
C LEU A 5 0.83 -10.55 -15.54
N ALA A 6 1.67 -10.31 -16.55
CA ALA A 6 2.82 -9.42 -16.41
C ALA A 6 2.34 -7.96 -16.39
N PRO A 7 2.88 -7.09 -15.51
CA PRO A 7 2.52 -5.68 -15.51
C PRO A 7 2.88 -5.03 -16.85
N HIS A 8 1.96 -4.27 -17.42
CA HIS A 8 2.18 -3.56 -18.67
C HIS A 8 1.74 -2.10 -18.54
N THR A 9 2.40 -1.19 -19.25
CA THR A 9 2.07 0.25 -19.20
C THR A 9 0.68 0.56 -19.73
N ASP A 10 0.07 -0.33 -20.50
CA ASP A 10 -1.32 -0.19 -20.95
C ASP A 10 -2.35 -0.40 -19.84
N MET A 11 -1.99 -1.08 -18.74
CA MET A 11 -2.87 -1.26 -17.58
C MET A 11 -3.00 0.03 -16.76
N ASN A 12 -2.03 0.94 -16.86
CA ASN A 12 -2.07 2.28 -16.25
C ASN A 12 -1.34 3.29 -17.16
N PRO A 13 -1.98 3.74 -18.25
CA PRO A 13 -1.32 4.50 -19.31
C PRO A 13 -1.04 5.95 -18.95
N VAL A 14 -1.70 6.48 -17.91
CA VAL A 14 -1.54 7.85 -17.43
C VAL A 14 -1.31 7.83 -15.93
N LEU A 15 -0.09 8.18 -15.51
CA LEU A 15 0.25 8.31 -14.10
C LEU A 15 0.51 9.78 -13.76
N LEU A 16 -0.19 10.29 -12.75
CA LEU A 16 0.05 11.62 -12.18
C LEU A 16 0.80 11.45 -10.87
N LYS A 17 2.07 11.87 -10.83
CA LYS A 17 2.87 11.90 -9.60
C LYS A 17 2.77 13.31 -9.00
N PRO A 18 2.11 13.52 -7.85
CA PRO A 18 2.10 14.82 -7.19
C PRO A 18 3.54 15.27 -6.91
N ASN A 19 3.88 16.52 -7.23
CA ASN A 19 5.17 17.12 -6.90
C ASN A 19 5.03 18.37 -6.01
N THR A 20 3.88 19.04 -6.07
CA THR A 20 3.48 20.14 -5.19
C THR A 20 1.98 19.99 -4.86
N ASP A 21 1.44 20.90 -4.03
CA ASP A 21 0.00 20.91 -3.71
C ASP A 21 -0.91 21.17 -4.94
N THR A 22 -0.37 21.80 -5.99
CA THR A 22 -1.14 22.19 -7.19
C THR A 22 -0.60 21.60 -8.50
N GLY A 23 0.55 20.95 -8.45
CA GLY A 23 1.28 20.42 -9.58
C GLY A 23 1.44 18.91 -9.54
N CYS A 24 1.63 18.33 -10.72
CA CYS A 24 1.99 16.93 -10.87
C CYS A 24 2.99 16.74 -12.01
N GLN A 25 3.84 15.74 -11.88
CA GLN A 25 4.56 15.17 -13.00
C GLN A 25 3.61 14.23 -13.76
N VAL A 26 3.48 14.47 -15.06
CA VAL A 26 2.65 13.66 -15.95
C VAL A 26 3.52 12.61 -16.65
N ILE A 27 3.11 11.36 -16.54
CA ILE A 27 3.79 10.21 -17.15
C ILE A 27 2.78 9.52 -18.07
N ILE A 28 3.16 9.31 -19.33
CA ILE A 28 2.34 8.64 -20.36
C ILE A 28 3.09 7.39 -20.83
N HIS A 29 2.43 6.22 -20.75
CA HIS A 29 3.02 4.92 -21.11
C HIS A 29 4.41 4.70 -20.51
N GLY A 30 4.58 5.08 -19.23
CA GLY A 30 5.84 4.96 -18.50
C GLY A 30 6.92 6.01 -18.83
N LYS A 31 6.64 6.99 -19.70
CA LYS A 31 7.58 8.06 -20.06
C LYS A 31 7.16 9.39 -19.44
N VAL A 32 8.11 10.07 -18.78
CA VAL A 32 7.90 11.41 -18.22
C VAL A 32 7.65 12.39 -19.37
N VAL A 33 6.51 13.08 -19.32
CA VAL A 33 6.17 14.16 -20.25
C VAL A 33 6.67 15.50 -19.70
N GLY A 34 6.48 15.72 -18.40
CA GLY A 34 6.92 16.94 -17.71
C GLY A 34 6.08 17.24 -16.49
N ASN A 35 6.39 18.35 -15.83
CA ASN A 35 5.64 18.86 -14.68
C ASN A 35 4.57 19.85 -15.16
N LEU A 36 3.32 19.60 -14.82
CA LEU A 36 2.18 20.46 -15.15
C LEU A 36 1.45 20.87 -13.86
N GLU A 37 1.12 22.15 -13.76
CA GLU A 37 0.11 22.64 -12.81
C GLU A 37 -1.29 22.14 -13.19
N ALA A 38 -2.23 22.15 -12.25
CA ALA A 38 -3.60 21.67 -12.45
C ALA A 38 -4.28 22.21 -13.72
N THR A 39 -4.11 23.50 -14.03
CA THR A 39 -4.66 24.12 -15.25
C THR A 39 -3.97 23.63 -16.52
N GLY A 40 -2.66 23.42 -16.47
CA GLY A 40 -1.88 22.85 -17.56
C GLY A 40 -2.27 21.41 -17.85
N TYR A 41 -2.50 20.61 -16.80
CA TYR A 41 -2.99 19.24 -16.95
C TYR A 41 -4.40 19.21 -17.55
N HIS A 42 -5.28 20.13 -17.14
CA HIS A 42 -6.62 20.21 -17.70
C HIS A 42 -6.60 20.42 -19.23
N ALA A 43 -5.70 21.27 -19.73
CA ALA A 43 -5.48 21.45 -21.17
C ALA A 43 -4.81 20.24 -21.85
N TYR A 44 -4.08 19.42 -21.10
CA TYR A 44 -3.38 18.22 -21.59
C TYR A 44 -4.28 16.98 -21.67
N LYS A 45 -5.42 16.95 -20.96
CA LYS A 45 -6.39 15.84 -20.93
C LYS A 45 -6.72 15.23 -22.30
N PRO A 46 -6.92 15.99 -23.40
CA PRO A 46 -7.18 15.40 -24.72
C PRO A 46 -6.04 14.53 -25.25
N THR A 47 -4.79 14.89 -24.95
CA THR A 47 -3.60 14.11 -25.32
C THR A 47 -3.52 12.86 -24.45
N ALA A 48 -3.75 12.98 -23.14
CA ALA A 48 -3.79 11.85 -22.23
C ALA A 48 -4.93 10.87 -22.60
N MET A 49 -6.12 11.36 -22.94
CA MET A 49 -7.24 10.52 -23.39
C MET A 49 -6.87 9.69 -24.62
N ARG A 50 -6.14 10.26 -25.57
CA ARG A 50 -5.67 9.49 -26.74
C ARG A 50 -4.79 8.32 -26.32
N ALA A 51 -3.88 8.53 -25.37
CA ALA A 51 -3.03 7.47 -24.84
C ALA A 51 -3.84 6.39 -24.11
N VAL A 52 -4.87 6.79 -23.36
CA VAL A 52 -5.82 5.85 -22.71
C VAL A 52 -6.54 4.99 -23.75
N LEU A 53 -7.09 5.60 -24.80
CA LEU A 53 -7.82 4.90 -25.86
C LEU A 53 -6.90 3.97 -26.67
N GLU A 54 -5.67 4.38 -26.96
CA GLU A 54 -4.67 3.55 -27.62
C GLU A 54 -4.31 2.31 -26.78
N SER A 55 -4.18 2.47 -25.46
CA SER A 55 -3.95 1.35 -24.53
C SER A 55 -5.16 0.43 -24.44
N TYR A 56 -6.36 0.99 -24.33
CA TYR A 56 -7.60 0.22 -24.30
C TYR A 56 -7.75 -0.64 -25.56
N GLN A 57 -7.49 -0.08 -26.75
CA GLN A 57 -7.54 -0.84 -28.00
C GLN A 57 -6.55 -2.02 -27.99
N ARG A 58 -5.31 -1.80 -27.57
CA ARG A 58 -4.30 -2.88 -27.49
C ARG A 58 -4.71 -3.97 -26.51
N LEU A 59 -5.24 -3.60 -25.35
CA LEU A 59 -5.75 -4.56 -24.37
C LEU A 59 -6.94 -5.35 -24.93
N ASN A 60 -7.86 -4.69 -25.63
CA ASN A 60 -9.01 -5.34 -26.25
C ASN A 60 -8.63 -6.27 -27.42
N ASP A 61 -7.51 -6.00 -28.09
CA ASP A 61 -6.96 -6.89 -29.12
C ASP A 61 -6.30 -8.15 -28.52
N GLU A 62 -5.84 -8.08 -27.26
CA GLU A 62 -5.07 -9.15 -26.60
C GLU A 62 -5.92 -10.00 -25.63
N TYR A 63 -6.92 -9.41 -24.97
CA TYR A 63 -7.69 -10.03 -23.91
C TYR A 63 -9.18 -10.11 -24.26
N GLU A 64 -9.81 -11.22 -23.87
CA GLU A 64 -11.25 -11.44 -24.07
C GLU A 64 -12.10 -10.51 -23.17
N TYR A 65 -11.58 -10.21 -21.98
CA TYR A 65 -12.24 -9.34 -21.00
C TYR A 65 -11.26 -8.28 -20.49
N VAL A 66 -11.70 -7.02 -20.48
CA VAL A 66 -10.96 -5.89 -19.93
C VAL A 66 -11.81 -5.27 -18.82
N ILE A 67 -11.33 -5.36 -17.58
CA ILE A 67 -11.95 -4.69 -16.43
C ILE A 67 -11.28 -3.34 -16.25
N VAL A 68 -12.07 -2.27 -16.24
CA VAL A 68 -11.58 -0.91 -16.04
C VAL A 68 -12.03 -0.41 -14.67
N GLU A 69 -11.06 -0.11 -13.80
CA GLU A 69 -11.30 0.55 -12.53
C GLU A 69 -11.27 2.07 -12.72
N GLY A 70 -12.35 2.75 -12.33
CA GLY A 70 -12.41 4.21 -12.31
C GLY A 70 -11.60 4.81 -11.16
N ALA A 71 -11.24 6.08 -11.26
CA ALA A 71 -10.48 6.79 -10.22
C ALA A 71 -11.37 7.82 -9.50
N GLY A 72 -11.44 7.74 -8.17
CA GLY A 72 -12.19 8.71 -7.37
C GLY A 72 -13.70 8.54 -7.47
N SER A 73 -14.46 9.64 -7.50
CA SER A 73 -15.90 9.58 -7.77
C SER A 73 -16.12 9.60 -9.29
N PRO A 74 -17.28 9.10 -9.78
CA PRO A 74 -17.68 9.30 -11.17
C PRO A 74 -18.54 10.57 -11.36
N ALA A 75 -18.75 11.38 -10.32
CA ALA A 75 -19.73 12.48 -10.30
C ALA A 75 -19.16 13.85 -9.87
N GLU A 76 -17.87 14.10 -10.08
CA GLU A 76 -17.23 15.40 -9.87
C GLU A 76 -17.71 16.38 -10.94
N ILE A 77 -18.82 17.09 -10.63
CA ILE A 77 -19.47 18.07 -11.51
C ILE A 77 -18.45 19.08 -12.08
N ASN A 78 -17.46 19.48 -11.27
CA ASN A 78 -16.43 20.44 -11.64
C ASN A 78 -15.27 19.86 -12.46
N LEU A 79 -15.15 18.52 -12.57
CA LEU A 79 -14.09 17.84 -13.31
C LEU A 79 -14.62 16.98 -14.48
N ARG A 80 -15.94 16.96 -14.68
CA ARG A 80 -16.62 16.20 -15.73
C ARG A 80 -16.11 16.53 -17.13
N GLU A 81 -15.85 17.81 -17.43
CA GLU A 81 -15.30 18.20 -18.72
C GLU A 81 -13.89 17.60 -18.90
N GLY A 82 -13.73 16.80 -19.95
CA GLY A 82 -12.51 16.05 -20.23
C GLY A 82 -12.19 15.00 -19.17
N ASP A 83 -13.18 14.42 -18.50
CA ASP A 83 -12.95 13.21 -17.70
C ASP A 83 -12.35 12.09 -18.59
N ILE A 84 -11.27 11.50 -18.11
CA ILE A 84 -10.54 10.41 -18.79
C ILE A 84 -10.47 9.13 -17.97
N ALA A 85 -10.99 9.15 -16.74
CA ALA A 85 -10.82 8.06 -15.78
C ALA A 85 -12.15 7.35 -15.48
N ASN A 86 -13.29 8.06 -15.57
CA ASN A 86 -14.59 7.51 -15.18
C ASN A 86 -15.58 7.52 -16.35
N MET A 87 -16.61 8.35 -16.27
CA MET A 87 -17.71 8.38 -17.23
C MET A 87 -17.27 8.92 -18.59
N GLY A 88 -16.35 9.89 -18.63
CA GLY A 88 -15.83 10.40 -19.92
C GLY A 88 -15.07 9.32 -20.71
N PHE A 89 -14.39 8.40 -20.02
CA PHE A 89 -13.82 7.21 -20.65
C PHE A 89 -14.92 6.23 -21.07
N ALA A 90 -15.87 5.90 -20.17
CA ALA A 90 -16.95 4.97 -20.46
C ALA A 90 -17.82 5.41 -21.65
N GLU A 91 -18.05 6.71 -21.82
CA GLU A 91 -18.72 7.26 -23.00
C GLU A 91 -17.90 7.08 -24.28
N ALA A 92 -16.57 7.26 -24.20
CA ALA A 92 -15.67 7.18 -25.35
C ALA A 92 -15.53 5.76 -25.91
N VAL A 93 -15.56 4.74 -25.05
CA VAL A 93 -15.44 3.33 -25.45
C VAL A 93 -16.77 2.57 -25.43
N ASP A 94 -17.85 3.23 -25.01
CA ASP A 94 -19.19 2.66 -24.88
C ASP A 94 -19.27 1.39 -24.01
N CYS A 95 -18.58 1.39 -22.86
CA CYS A 95 -18.57 0.23 -21.96
C CYS A 95 -19.66 0.32 -20.88
N PRO A 96 -20.17 -0.82 -20.39
CA PRO A 96 -21.07 -0.86 -19.24
C PRO A 96 -20.34 -0.43 -17.96
N VAL A 97 -21.08 0.18 -17.03
CA VAL A 97 -20.56 0.70 -15.76
C VAL A 97 -21.29 0.06 -14.59
N VAL A 98 -20.54 -0.42 -13.59
CA VAL A 98 -21.07 -0.86 -12.31
C VAL A 98 -20.63 0.14 -11.25
N LEU A 99 -21.58 0.66 -10.48
CA LEU A 99 -21.26 1.56 -9.37
C LEU A 99 -21.13 0.77 -8.06
N ILE A 100 -19.96 0.83 -7.45
CA ILE A 100 -19.67 0.14 -6.18
C ILE A 100 -19.73 1.17 -5.04
N ALA A 101 -20.52 0.91 -4.00
CA ALA A 101 -20.70 1.81 -2.87
C ALA A 101 -20.40 1.12 -1.53
N ASP A 102 -19.57 1.75 -0.70
CA ASP A 102 -19.21 1.26 0.63
C ASP A 102 -20.29 1.63 1.66
N ILE A 103 -21.03 0.64 2.16
CA ILE A 103 -22.08 0.86 3.16
C ILE A 103 -21.55 1.10 4.57
N ASP A 104 -20.31 0.67 4.88
CA ASP A 104 -19.68 0.83 6.20
C ASP A 104 -19.39 2.31 6.50
N ARG A 105 -19.30 3.16 5.47
CA ARG A 105 -19.21 4.62 5.59
C ARG A 105 -20.55 5.32 5.89
N GLY A 106 -21.66 4.60 5.81
CA GLY A 106 -23.01 5.12 5.97
C GLY A 106 -23.52 5.91 4.75
N GLY A 107 -24.83 6.14 4.68
CA GLY A 107 -25.45 6.98 3.64
C GLY A 107 -25.45 6.39 2.23
N VAL A 108 -25.26 5.07 2.08
CA VAL A 108 -25.07 4.39 0.79
C VAL A 108 -26.15 4.71 -0.26
N PHE A 109 -27.42 4.77 0.16
CA PHE A 109 -28.55 5.07 -0.73
C PHE A 109 -28.50 6.50 -1.26
N ALA A 110 -28.24 7.46 -0.37
CA ALA A 110 -28.10 8.87 -0.75
C ALA A 110 -26.87 9.09 -1.65
N HIS A 111 -25.79 8.34 -1.41
CA HIS A 111 -24.61 8.39 -2.26
C HIS A 111 -24.93 7.91 -3.67
N ILE A 112 -25.52 6.71 -3.83
CA ILE A 112 -25.86 6.18 -5.15
C ILE A 112 -26.87 7.07 -5.88
N VAL A 113 -27.96 7.45 -5.22
CA VAL A 113 -28.99 8.32 -5.83
C VAL A 113 -28.40 9.70 -6.18
N GLY A 114 -27.59 10.27 -5.30
CA GLY A 114 -26.88 11.51 -5.55
C GLY A 114 -25.96 11.42 -6.77
N THR A 115 -25.15 10.37 -6.87
CA THR A 115 -24.32 10.09 -8.04
C THR A 115 -25.17 10.01 -9.30
N MET A 116 -26.21 9.17 -9.33
CA MET A 116 -27.10 9.01 -10.49
C MET A 116 -27.79 10.32 -10.91
N ALA A 117 -28.13 11.18 -9.95
CA ALA A 117 -28.74 12.49 -10.21
C ALA A 117 -27.76 13.48 -10.86
N LEU A 118 -26.46 13.34 -10.61
CA LEU A 118 -25.41 14.21 -11.16
C LEU A 118 -24.92 13.75 -12.54
N LEU A 119 -25.09 12.47 -12.88
CA LEU A 119 -24.72 11.93 -14.19
C LEU A 119 -25.60 12.49 -15.31
N ALA A 120 -25.06 12.57 -16.52
CA ALA A 120 -25.83 12.82 -17.74
C ALA A 120 -26.73 11.62 -18.10
N GLU A 121 -27.66 11.80 -19.03
CA GLU A 121 -28.54 10.70 -19.47
C GLU A 121 -27.76 9.56 -20.15
N SER A 122 -26.79 9.91 -21.00
CA SER A 122 -25.87 8.96 -21.65
C SER A 122 -25.03 8.17 -20.64
N GLU A 123 -24.64 8.82 -19.55
CA GLU A 123 -23.85 8.24 -18.46
C GLU A 123 -24.73 7.29 -17.62
N ARG A 124 -25.93 7.73 -17.21
CA ARG A 124 -26.92 6.88 -16.53
C ARG A 124 -27.32 5.65 -17.35
N ALA A 125 -27.38 5.77 -18.67
CA ALA A 125 -27.73 4.67 -19.55
C ALA A 125 -26.70 3.52 -19.45
N ARG A 126 -25.41 3.86 -19.31
CA ARG A 126 -24.30 2.90 -19.19
C ARG A 126 -24.20 2.24 -17.82
N VAL A 127 -24.74 2.86 -16.77
CA VAL A 127 -24.79 2.21 -15.46
C VAL A 127 -25.71 1.00 -15.55
N ILE A 128 -25.18 -0.22 -15.43
CA ILE A 128 -25.96 -1.46 -15.52
C ILE A 128 -26.43 -1.97 -14.16
N GLY A 129 -25.87 -1.47 -13.06
CA GLY A 129 -26.35 -1.76 -11.71
C GLY A 129 -25.36 -1.34 -10.62
N PHE A 130 -25.68 -1.77 -9.40
CA PHE A 130 -24.96 -1.39 -8.19
C PHE A 130 -24.39 -2.60 -7.45
N VAL A 131 -23.24 -2.40 -6.82
CA VAL A 131 -22.69 -3.33 -5.83
C VAL A 131 -22.61 -2.61 -4.49
N ILE A 132 -23.28 -3.17 -3.48
CA ILE A 132 -23.18 -2.69 -2.10
C ILE A 132 -22.04 -3.44 -1.41
N ASN A 133 -20.95 -2.77 -1.12
CA ASN A 133 -19.77 -3.38 -0.52
C ASN A 133 -19.77 -3.22 1.01
N ARG A 134 -19.09 -4.15 1.71
CA ARG A 134 -18.81 -4.10 3.16
C ARG A 134 -20.05 -4.15 4.06
N PHE A 135 -21.08 -4.89 3.66
CA PHE A 135 -22.30 -5.04 4.45
C PHE A 135 -22.10 -5.81 5.75
N ARG A 136 -22.70 -5.32 6.84
CA ARG A 136 -22.78 -5.99 8.14
C ARG A 136 -24.24 -6.11 8.57
N GLY A 137 -24.62 -7.29 9.04
CA GLY A 137 -25.92 -7.54 9.65
C GLY A 137 -26.81 -8.47 8.83
N ASP A 138 -28.10 -8.42 9.12
CA ASP A 138 -29.10 -9.29 8.52
C ASP A 138 -29.62 -8.70 7.19
N MET A 139 -29.50 -9.47 6.11
CA MET A 139 -29.97 -9.09 4.78
C MET A 139 -31.46 -8.75 4.77
N ALA A 140 -32.28 -9.39 5.61
CA ALA A 140 -33.72 -9.12 5.68
C ALA A 140 -34.04 -7.68 6.10
N LEU A 141 -33.13 -7.03 6.85
CA LEU A 141 -33.27 -5.62 7.24
C LEU A 141 -32.83 -4.66 6.14
N LEU A 142 -31.92 -5.10 5.25
CA LEU A 142 -31.43 -4.29 4.13
C LEU A 142 -32.36 -4.37 2.91
N GLN A 143 -32.98 -5.53 2.67
CA GLN A 143 -33.75 -5.82 1.46
C GLN A 143 -34.78 -4.73 1.09
N PRO A 144 -35.62 -4.20 2.01
CA PRO A 144 -36.57 -3.15 1.64
C PRO A 144 -35.91 -1.87 1.10
N GLY A 145 -34.69 -1.56 1.54
CA GLY A 145 -33.91 -0.43 1.04
C GLY A 145 -33.33 -0.70 -0.35
N LEU A 146 -32.94 -1.95 -0.65
CA LEU A 146 -32.50 -2.35 -1.98
C LEU A 146 -33.65 -2.28 -2.97
N ASP A 147 -34.82 -2.82 -2.61
CA ASP A 147 -36.03 -2.76 -3.44
C ASP A 147 -36.42 -1.31 -3.78
N TRP A 148 -36.32 -0.42 -2.78
CA TRP A 148 -36.53 1.01 -2.99
C TRP A 148 -35.49 1.62 -3.93
N LEU A 149 -34.21 1.28 -3.77
CA LEU A 149 -33.13 1.80 -4.60
C LEU A 149 -33.31 1.39 -6.07
N GLU A 150 -33.66 0.13 -6.32
CA GLU A 150 -33.93 -0.37 -7.66
C GLU A 150 -35.15 0.34 -8.28
N ALA A 151 -36.21 0.55 -7.51
CA ALA A 151 -37.39 1.28 -7.97
C ALA A 151 -37.10 2.77 -8.28
N GLU A 152 -36.28 3.43 -7.46
CA GLU A 152 -35.92 4.84 -7.60
C GLU A 152 -34.99 5.08 -8.81
N THR A 153 -34.02 4.19 -9.02
CA THR A 153 -32.99 4.35 -10.05
C THR A 153 -33.30 3.64 -11.36
N GLY A 154 -34.20 2.65 -11.34
CA GLY A 154 -34.48 1.77 -12.45
C GLY A 154 -33.33 0.82 -12.80
N LYS A 155 -32.34 0.65 -11.91
CA LYS A 155 -31.16 -0.20 -12.10
C LYS A 155 -31.08 -1.25 -10.99
N PRO A 156 -30.67 -2.49 -11.30
CA PRO A 156 -30.62 -3.55 -10.31
C PRO A 156 -29.46 -3.37 -9.32
N VAL A 157 -29.64 -3.90 -8.11
CA VAL A 157 -28.54 -4.26 -7.23
C VAL A 157 -28.04 -5.63 -7.66
N ILE A 158 -26.80 -5.64 -8.15
CA ILE A 158 -26.11 -6.82 -8.71
C ILE A 158 -25.56 -7.68 -7.57
N GLY A 159 -25.18 -7.07 -6.44
CA GLY A 159 -24.75 -7.83 -5.28
C GLY A 159 -24.57 -7.00 -4.03
N VAL A 160 -24.57 -7.70 -2.90
CA VAL A 160 -24.30 -7.13 -1.58
C VAL A 160 -23.18 -7.95 -0.94
N LEU A 161 -21.96 -7.42 -0.99
CA LEU A 161 -20.79 -8.11 -0.48
C LEU A 161 -20.71 -7.90 1.04
N PRO A 162 -20.56 -8.99 1.82
CA PRO A 162 -20.38 -8.87 3.26
C PRO A 162 -19.04 -8.19 3.60
N TYR A 163 -18.96 -7.65 4.80
CA TYR A 163 -17.70 -7.24 5.38
C TYR A 163 -16.83 -8.46 5.69
N LEU A 164 -15.72 -8.62 4.98
CA LEU A 164 -14.74 -9.67 5.25
C LEU A 164 -13.86 -9.29 6.45
N HIS A 165 -14.15 -9.90 7.60
CA HIS A 165 -13.36 -9.73 8.82
C HIS A 165 -11.96 -10.32 8.67
N ASN A 166 -10.94 -9.61 9.19
CA ASN A 166 -9.54 -10.03 9.12
C ASN A 166 -9.08 -10.32 7.67
N LEU A 167 -9.59 -9.54 6.70
CA LEU A 167 -9.08 -9.59 5.33
C LEU A 167 -7.75 -8.84 5.28
N HIS A 168 -6.65 -9.54 5.01
CA HIS A 168 -5.31 -8.94 4.96
C HIS A 168 -4.90 -8.61 3.52
N ILE A 169 -5.68 -7.74 2.88
CA ILE A 169 -5.37 -7.13 1.58
C ILE A 169 -5.40 -5.62 1.78
N GLU A 170 -4.24 -4.99 1.71
CA GLU A 170 -4.11 -3.55 1.93
C GLU A 170 -4.37 -2.76 0.66
N ALA A 171 -4.87 -1.54 0.85
CA ALA A 171 -5.08 -0.61 -0.24
C ALA A 171 -3.73 -0.14 -0.81
N GLU A 172 -3.62 -0.12 -2.13
CA GLU A 172 -2.39 0.23 -2.86
C GLU A 172 -1.87 1.64 -2.51
N ASP A 173 -2.77 2.59 -2.23
CA ASP A 173 -2.43 4.02 -2.06
C ASP A 173 -2.62 4.57 -0.64
N ALA A 174 -3.04 3.77 0.34
CA ALA A 174 -3.31 4.27 1.69
C ALA A 174 -2.51 3.54 2.76
N VAL A 175 -1.75 4.31 3.56
CA VAL A 175 -1.15 3.79 4.79
C VAL A 175 -2.28 3.45 5.78
N PRO A 176 -2.30 2.22 6.33
CA PRO A 176 -3.32 1.83 7.27
C PRO A 176 -3.33 2.73 8.50
N LYS A 177 -4.53 3.15 8.93
CA LYS A 177 -4.70 3.78 10.24
C LYS A 177 -4.58 2.67 11.28
N ASN A 178 -3.63 2.79 12.23
CA ASN A 178 -3.44 1.84 13.32
C ASN A 178 -4.80 1.42 13.91
N GLN A 179 -5.21 0.18 13.67
CA GLN A 179 -6.38 -0.41 14.29
C GLN A 179 -5.96 -0.90 15.67
N THR A 180 -6.23 -0.10 16.70
CA THR A 180 -6.16 -0.61 18.07
C THR A 180 -7.18 -1.74 18.20
N PRO A 181 -6.83 -2.94 18.71
CA PRO A 181 -7.81 -3.96 18.97
C PRO A 181 -8.84 -3.41 19.96
N SER A 182 -10.09 -3.32 19.52
CA SER A 182 -11.24 -3.01 20.37
C SER A 182 -11.46 -4.16 21.35
N LEU A 183 -10.75 -4.15 22.47
CA LEU A 183 -11.14 -4.89 23.67
C LEU A 183 -12.18 -4.05 24.39
N THR A 184 -13.46 -4.39 24.23
CA THR A 184 -14.49 -4.42 25.28
C THR A 184 -15.88 -4.65 24.67
N GLN A 185 -16.31 -5.92 24.65
CA GLN A 185 -17.73 -6.23 24.81
C GLN A 185 -18.10 -5.87 26.24
N GLY A 186 -18.87 -4.79 26.41
CA GLY A 186 -19.54 -4.48 27.66
C GLY A 186 -20.87 -5.22 27.72
N GLU A 187 -20.87 -6.34 28.43
CA GLU A 187 -22.08 -7.04 28.85
C GLU A 187 -22.99 -6.14 29.69
N GLY A 188 -24.30 -6.37 29.56
CA GLY A 188 -25.36 -5.57 30.15
C GLY A 188 -25.28 -5.44 31.68
N ARG A 189 -25.56 -4.23 32.15
CA ARG A 189 -25.86 -3.96 33.56
C ARG A 189 -27.26 -4.45 33.86
N ASP A 190 -27.36 -5.48 34.70
CA ASP A 190 -28.58 -5.79 35.42
C ASP A 190 -28.32 -5.83 36.94
N VAL A 191 -29.37 -5.45 37.66
CA VAL A 191 -29.34 -4.89 39.01
C VAL A 191 -29.41 -5.96 40.10
N GLY A 192 -28.46 -5.88 41.05
CA GLY A 192 -28.54 -6.16 42.50
C GLY A 192 -29.35 -7.35 43.05
N LYS A 193 -28.68 -8.17 43.88
CA LYS A 193 -29.17 -8.64 45.19
C LYS A 193 -28.08 -9.34 46.02
N ASP A 194 -27.97 -8.90 47.28
CA ASP A 194 -27.15 -9.49 48.34
C ASP A 194 -27.70 -10.83 48.88
N LEU A 195 -26.81 -11.72 49.36
CA LEU A 195 -26.82 -12.47 50.65
C LEU A 195 -25.93 -13.76 50.59
N PRO A 196 -25.50 -14.35 51.74
CA PRO A 196 -24.08 -14.67 51.99
C PRO A 196 -23.70 -16.16 52.16
N HIS A 197 -22.37 -16.39 52.21
CA HIS A 197 -21.57 -17.47 52.84
C HIS A 197 -22.04 -18.94 52.77
N ASP A 198 -21.27 -19.77 52.06
CA ASP A 198 -20.84 -21.08 52.60
C ASP A 198 -19.48 -21.51 52.02
N ALA A 199 -18.67 -22.12 52.86
CA ALA A 199 -17.32 -22.58 52.62
C ALA A 199 -17.33 -24.09 52.38
N SER A 200 -16.88 -24.54 51.22
CA SER A 200 -16.23 -25.86 51.03
C SER A 200 -15.94 -26.15 49.55
N ASN A 201 -14.68 -25.98 49.13
CA ASN A 201 -13.95 -27.04 48.42
C ASN A 201 -12.49 -26.63 48.14
N PRO A 202 -11.56 -27.60 48.08
CA PRO A 202 -10.14 -27.34 48.08
C PRO A 202 -9.63 -26.88 46.72
N HIS A 203 -8.79 -25.86 46.73
CA HIS A 203 -7.99 -25.41 45.59
C HIS A 203 -7.13 -26.57 45.04
N PRO A 204 -7.20 -26.90 43.74
CA PRO A 204 -6.03 -27.37 43.03
C PRO A 204 -5.14 -26.14 42.79
N SER A 205 -3.88 -26.23 43.26
CA SER A 205 -2.85 -25.22 43.03
C SER A 205 -2.71 -24.97 41.52
N PRO A 206 -2.88 -23.74 41.00
CA PRO A 206 -2.44 -23.43 39.66
C PRO A 206 -0.92 -23.36 39.72
N THR A 207 -0.26 -24.37 39.17
CA THR A 207 1.12 -24.24 38.70
C THR A 207 1.19 -23.01 37.79
N PRO A 208 2.08 -22.05 38.05
CA PRO A 208 2.30 -20.95 37.12
C PRO A 208 3.11 -21.51 35.96
N GLU A 209 2.44 -22.10 34.96
CA GLU A 209 2.95 -22.02 33.59
C GLU A 209 2.74 -20.56 33.14
N MET A 210 3.65 -19.68 33.58
CA MET A 210 3.90 -18.45 32.85
C MET A 210 4.44 -18.89 31.49
N GLY A 211 3.55 -18.91 30.50
CA GLY A 211 3.94 -18.96 29.11
C GLY A 211 5.02 -17.91 28.90
N ARG A 212 6.20 -18.34 28.44
CA ARG A 212 7.17 -17.41 27.89
C ARG A 212 6.46 -16.73 26.72
N GLU A 213 6.00 -15.49 26.91
CA GLU A 213 5.73 -14.63 25.77
C GLU A 213 7.00 -14.66 24.93
N SER A 214 6.89 -15.22 23.72
CA SER A 214 7.98 -15.18 22.75
C SER A 214 8.28 -13.70 22.52
N LEU A 215 9.46 -13.24 22.95
CA LEU A 215 9.91 -11.87 22.73
C LEU A 215 9.79 -11.58 21.23
N LYS A 216 8.90 -10.65 20.86
CA LYS A 216 8.74 -10.19 19.49
C LYS A 216 9.81 -9.16 19.19
N LEU A 217 10.28 -9.12 17.94
CA LEU A 217 11.09 -8.01 17.45
C LEU A 217 10.21 -6.78 17.25
N CYS A 218 10.61 -5.65 17.84
CA CYS A 218 9.96 -4.38 17.62
C CYS A 218 10.55 -3.73 16.36
N ILE A 219 9.71 -3.54 15.33
CA ILE A 219 10.08 -2.89 14.07
C ILE A 219 9.25 -1.63 13.89
N ILE A 220 9.90 -0.50 13.64
CA ILE A 220 9.20 0.77 13.42
C ILE A 220 9.56 1.41 12.09
N VAL A 221 8.57 2.08 11.50
CA VAL A 221 8.69 2.79 10.23
C VAL A 221 8.13 4.21 10.37
N PRO A 222 8.93 5.27 10.17
CA PRO A 222 8.41 6.63 10.07
C PRO A 222 7.42 6.76 8.91
N VAL A 223 6.25 7.36 9.17
CA VAL A 223 5.31 7.77 8.11
C VAL A 223 5.76 9.11 7.55
N LEU A 224 6.59 9.05 6.50
CA LEU A 224 7.05 10.21 5.77
C LEU A 224 5.90 10.87 4.97
N PRO A 225 5.95 12.20 4.74
CA PRO A 225 4.93 12.90 3.94
C PRO A 225 4.72 12.29 2.56
N HIS A 226 5.80 11.82 1.92
CA HIS A 226 5.76 11.22 0.58
C HIS A 226 6.13 9.74 0.58
N ILE A 227 5.82 9.03 1.67
CA ILE A 227 6.02 7.57 1.77
C ILE A 227 5.43 6.85 0.54
N SER A 228 6.16 5.87 0.03
CA SER A 228 5.74 5.03 -1.08
C SER A 228 5.89 3.56 -0.74
N ASN A 229 5.16 2.70 -1.48
CA ASN A 229 5.30 1.24 -1.40
C ASN A 229 5.18 0.71 0.04
N HIS A 230 4.24 1.25 0.84
CA HIS A 230 4.04 0.83 2.24
C HIS A 230 3.69 -0.66 2.37
N THR A 231 3.27 -1.31 1.29
CA THR A 231 3.03 -2.75 1.18
C THR A 231 4.30 -3.59 1.33
N ASP A 232 5.51 -3.02 1.17
CA ASP A 232 6.78 -3.70 1.46
C ASP A 232 6.82 -4.26 2.90
N PHE A 233 6.02 -3.71 3.80
CA PHE A 233 6.01 -4.05 5.20
C PHE A 233 4.93 -5.07 5.57
N ASP A 234 4.09 -5.51 4.64
CA ASP A 234 2.95 -6.39 4.96
C ASP A 234 3.41 -7.74 5.52
N ALA A 235 4.47 -8.32 4.95
CA ALA A 235 5.08 -9.52 5.49
C ALA A 235 5.52 -9.34 6.95
N LEU A 236 6.10 -8.18 7.30
CA LEU A 236 6.51 -7.89 8.68
C LEU A 236 5.31 -7.62 9.60
N ARG A 237 4.29 -6.90 9.12
CA ARG A 237 3.08 -6.57 9.86
C ARG A 237 2.27 -7.80 10.26
N LEU A 238 2.27 -8.81 9.39
CA LEU A 238 1.55 -10.06 9.59
C LEU A 238 2.41 -11.13 10.27
N HIS A 239 3.72 -10.89 10.43
CA HIS A 239 4.64 -11.85 11.00
C HIS A 239 4.37 -12.08 12.51
N PRO A 240 4.20 -13.33 12.97
CA PRO A 240 3.80 -13.62 14.36
C PRO A 240 4.82 -13.18 15.42
N GLN A 241 6.10 -13.10 15.05
CA GLN A 241 7.21 -12.68 15.92
C GLN A 241 7.63 -11.22 15.75
N VAL A 242 6.86 -10.42 15.04
CA VAL A 242 7.14 -8.99 14.86
C VAL A 242 6.03 -8.18 15.55
N ASP A 243 6.44 -7.16 16.30
CA ASP A 243 5.61 -6.03 16.70
C ASP A 243 5.95 -4.87 15.78
N PHE A 244 5.10 -4.64 14.77
CA PHE A 244 5.32 -3.64 13.73
C PHE A 244 4.50 -2.38 14.00
N GLN A 245 5.12 -1.19 13.92
CA GLN A 245 4.42 0.07 14.11
C GLN A 245 4.83 1.14 13.08
N PHE A 246 3.84 1.76 12.46
CA PHE A 246 4.01 3.03 11.77
C PHE A 246 4.01 4.17 12.79
N ILE A 247 5.04 5.01 12.76
CA ILE A 247 5.19 6.16 13.66
C ILE A 247 4.96 7.43 12.87
N LYS A 248 3.89 8.18 13.20
CA LYS A 248 3.62 9.44 12.51
C LYS A 248 4.64 10.49 12.94
N MET A 249 4.90 11.42 12.03
CA MET A 249 5.78 12.54 12.32
C MET A 249 5.22 13.37 13.48
N GLY A 250 6.08 13.64 14.46
CA GLY A 250 5.72 14.33 15.71
C GLY A 250 5.23 13.42 16.83
N GLU A 251 4.99 12.13 16.59
CA GLU A 251 4.72 11.16 17.67
C GLU A 251 6.01 10.78 18.41
N ALA A 252 5.86 10.26 19.64
CA ALA A 252 6.99 9.73 20.39
C ALA A 252 7.56 8.49 19.69
N ILE A 253 8.87 8.46 19.47
CA ILE A 253 9.55 7.34 18.84
C ILE A 253 9.81 6.26 19.92
N PRO A 254 9.13 5.10 19.86
CA PRO A 254 9.31 4.05 20.86
C PRO A 254 10.66 3.32 20.67
N PRO A 255 11.12 2.55 21.67
CA PRO A 255 12.23 1.62 21.48
C PRO A 255 11.92 0.61 20.36
N ALA A 256 12.92 0.27 19.58
CA ALA A 256 12.82 -0.71 18.50
C ALA A 256 14.11 -1.53 18.40
N ASP A 257 14.02 -2.66 17.71
CA ASP A 257 15.18 -3.46 17.28
C ASP A 257 15.61 -3.06 15.86
N LEU A 258 14.64 -2.73 15.00
CA LEU A 258 14.84 -2.24 13.64
C LEU A 258 14.03 -0.97 13.39
N ILE A 259 14.68 0.04 12.79
CA ILE A 259 14.02 1.19 12.17
C ILE A 259 14.18 1.07 10.66
N ILE A 260 13.09 1.06 9.90
CA ILE A 260 13.16 1.03 8.43
C ILE A 260 12.82 2.40 7.87
N LEU A 261 13.73 3.03 7.13
CA LEU A 261 13.45 4.21 6.32
C LEU A 261 12.79 3.74 5.01
N PRO A 262 11.50 4.08 4.77
CA PRO A 262 10.74 3.53 3.66
C PRO A 262 11.09 4.20 2.32
N GLY A 263 10.50 3.68 1.24
CA GLY A 263 10.50 4.36 -0.06
C GLY A 263 9.86 5.75 0.03
N SER A 264 10.32 6.66 -0.83
CA SER A 264 9.82 8.04 -0.90
C SER A 264 9.64 8.48 -2.34
N LYS A 265 8.53 9.17 -2.62
CA LYS A 265 8.26 9.86 -3.90
C LYS A 265 8.93 11.24 -3.99
N ASN A 266 9.45 11.76 -2.87
CA ASN A 266 10.19 13.02 -2.77
C ASN A 266 11.28 12.88 -1.69
N VAL A 267 12.39 12.26 -2.08
CA VAL A 267 13.42 11.86 -1.11
C VAL A 267 14.08 13.06 -0.43
N ARG A 268 14.24 14.18 -1.16
CA ARG A 268 14.87 15.40 -0.65
C ARG A 268 13.97 16.16 0.32
N GLY A 269 12.67 16.19 0.07
CA GLY A 269 11.70 16.77 1.01
C GLY A 269 11.56 15.91 2.26
N ASP A 270 11.51 14.58 2.10
CA ASP A 270 11.31 13.68 3.24
C ASP A 270 12.52 13.59 4.17
N ILE A 271 13.76 13.68 3.66
CA ILE A 271 14.96 13.73 4.51
C ILE A 271 15.00 15.03 5.34
N GLU A 272 14.62 16.15 4.74
CA GLU A 272 14.48 17.42 5.48
C GLU A 272 13.36 17.32 6.53
N TYR A 273 12.29 16.59 6.22
CA TYR A 273 11.22 16.33 7.18
C TYR A 273 11.69 15.49 8.38
N LEU A 274 12.52 14.46 8.15
CA LEU A 274 13.17 13.71 9.22
C LEU A 274 14.04 14.61 10.12
N HIS A 275 14.85 15.47 9.49
CA HIS A 275 15.71 16.44 10.19
C HIS A 275 14.92 17.38 11.10
N THR A 276 13.86 17.98 10.55
CA THR A 276 13.01 18.93 11.30
C THR A 276 12.23 18.29 12.43
N HIS A 277 11.97 16.97 12.38
CA HIS A 277 11.25 16.20 13.39
C HIS A 277 12.17 15.39 14.33
N GLN A 278 13.45 15.73 14.39
CA GLN A 278 14.44 15.17 15.34
C GLN A 278 14.72 13.66 15.18
N TRP A 279 14.45 13.10 14.00
CA TRP A 279 14.75 11.68 13.75
C TRP A 279 16.24 11.37 13.74
N ASP A 280 17.11 12.32 13.39
CA ASP A 280 18.57 12.17 13.46
C ASP A 280 19.05 11.71 14.83
N ALA A 281 18.56 12.40 15.87
CA ALA A 281 18.95 12.12 17.25
C ALA A 281 18.43 10.76 17.70
N ALA A 282 17.20 10.41 17.29
CA ALA A 282 16.58 9.13 17.60
C ALA A 282 17.32 7.96 16.93
N LEU A 283 17.58 8.05 15.63
CA LEU A 283 18.32 7.05 14.86
C LEU A 283 19.77 6.89 15.36
N THR A 284 20.46 8.01 15.65
CA THR A 284 21.81 7.98 16.21
C THR A 284 21.83 7.30 17.58
N LYS A 285 20.83 7.59 18.43
CA LYS A 285 20.68 6.94 19.73
C LYS A 285 20.40 5.44 19.56
N HIS A 286 19.51 5.09 18.65
CA HIS A 286 19.14 3.71 18.32
C HIS A 286 20.37 2.87 17.93
N LEU A 287 21.14 3.34 16.94
CA LEU A 287 22.39 2.71 16.51
C LEU A 287 23.42 2.62 17.65
N ARG A 288 23.54 3.65 18.49
CA ARG A 288 24.46 3.61 19.64
C ARG A 288 24.16 2.46 20.62
N TYR A 289 22.89 2.08 20.74
CA TYR A 289 22.46 0.98 21.61
C TYR A 289 22.37 -0.37 20.88
N GLY A 290 22.93 -0.47 19.66
CA GLY A 290 23.01 -1.72 18.90
C GLY A 290 21.78 -2.02 18.06
N GLY A 291 20.83 -1.09 17.98
CA GLY A 291 19.68 -1.20 17.10
C GLY A 291 20.08 -1.09 15.63
N LYS A 292 19.21 -1.59 14.74
CA LYS A 292 19.50 -1.64 13.30
C LYS A 292 18.70 -0.63 12.49
N VAL A 293 19.26 -0.20 11.36
CA VAL A 293 18.57 0.67 10.40
C VAL A 293 18.62 0.03 9.02
N LEU A 294 17.46 -0.06 8.36
CA LEU A 294 17.33 -0.49 6.97
C LEU A 294 16.76 0.64 6.13
N GLY A 295 17.35 0.96 4.98
CA GLY A 295 16.80 1.90 4.01
C GLY A 295 16.30 1.18 2.76
N ILE A 296 15.07 1.44 2.33
CA ILE A 296 14.48 0.90 1.10
C ILE A 296 14.26 2.02 0.10
N CYS A 297 14.80 1.89 -1.11
CA CYS A 297 14.67 2.85 -2.21
C CYS A 297 15.00 4.28 -1.77
N GLY A 298 14.02 5.18 -1.63
CA GLY A 298 14.23 6.54 -1.09
C GLY A 298 14.96 6.53 0.26
N GLY A 299 14.58 5.64 1.17
CA GLY A 299 15.25 5.47 2.46
C GLY A 299 16.71 5.00 2.34
N PHE A 300 17.05 4.21 1.31
CA PHE A 300 18.45 3.86 1.03
C PHE A 300 19.26 5.09 0.62
N GLN A 301 18.71 5.94 -0.23
CA GLN A 301 19.36 7.17 -0.67
C GLN A 301 19.62 8.13 0.51
N MET A 302 18.67 8.21 1.46
CA MET A 302 18.79 9.01 2.70
C MET A 302 19.95 8.58 3.59
N LEU A 303 20.38 7.31 3.56
CA LEU A 303 21.53 6.82 4.33
C LEU A 303 22.87 7.35 3.80
N GLY A 304 22.91 7.85 2.56
CA GLY A 304 24.10 8.43 1.92
C GLY A 304 24.46 9.82 2.45
N LYS A 305 25.56 10.37 1.93
CA LYS A 305 26.05 11.72 2.27
C LYS A 305 25.19 12.82 1.67
N GLN A 306 24.85 12.69 0.39
CA GLN A 306 24.14 13.72 -0.37
C GLN A 306 23.16 13.10 -1.37
N ILE A 307 22.07 13.83 -1.62
CA ILE A 307 21.10 13.51 -2.65
C ILE A 307 20.96 14.71 -3.59
N HIS A 308 21.29 14.50 -4.86
CA HIS A 308 21.29 15.52 -5.91
C HIS A 308 20.05 15.35 -6.81
N ASP A 309 19.30 16.42 -7.01
CA ASP A 309 18.24 16.50 -8.01
C ASP A 309 18.55 17.68 -8.97
N PRO A 310 19.50 17.52 -9.90
CA PRO A 310 19.88 18.60 -10.82
C PRO A 310 18.79 18.91 -11.86
N HIS A 311 17.81 18.01 -12.01
CA HIS A 311 16.81 18.05 -13.06
C HIS A 311 15.40 18.40 -12.57
N ALA A 312 15.23 18.74 -11.28
CA ALA A 312 13.94 19.08 -10.69
C ALA A 312 12.89 17.96 -10.88
N ILE A 313 13.32 16.71 -10.65
CA ILE A 313 12.49 15.52 -10.81
C ILE A 313 11.42 15.44 -9.72
N GLU A 314 11.79 15.77 -8.48
CA GLU A 314 10.91 15.62 -7.30
C GLU A 314 10.58 16.95 -6.62
N GLY A 315 10.99 18.08 -7.21
CA GLY A 315 10.76 19.41 -6.67
C GLY A 315 11.69 20.43 -7.31
N GLU A 316 12.13 21.43 -6.54
CA GLU A 316 13.12 22.40 -7.02
C GLU A 316 14.49 21.75 -7.20
N ALA A 317 15.21 22.07 -8.28
CA ALA A 317 16.55 21.54 -8.50
C ALA A 317 17.50 21.89 -7.35
N GLY A 318 18.31 20.95 -6.90
CA GLY A 318 19.23 21.21 -5.78
C GLY A 318 19.91 19.97 -5.22
N THR A 319 20.51 20.14 -4.04
CA THR A 319 21.17 19.06 -3.29
C THR A 319 20.77 19.15 -1.83
N SER A 320 20.45 18.01 -1.24
CA SER A 320 20.16 17.88 0.19
C SER A 320 21.22 17.01 0.86
N GLN A 321 21.55 17.32 2.11
CA GLN A 321 22.38 16.43 2.92
C GLN A 321 21.55 15.20 3.33
N GLY A 322 22.16 14.03 3.26
CA GLY A 322 21.61 12.81 3.84
C GLY A 322 22.15 12.58 5.27
N LEU A 323 21.92 11.39 5.80
CA LEU A 323 22.37 10.98 7.14
C LEU A 323 23.88 10.73 7.19
N GLY A 324 24.50 10.44 6.04
CA GLY A 324 25.95 10.26 5.89
C GLY A 324 26.52 9.00 6.52
N TRP A 325 25.69 7.99 6.80
CA TRP A 325 26.13 6.74 7.43
C TRP A 325 26.67 5.70 6.45
N LEU A 326 26.27 5.79 5.19
CA LEU A 326 26.89 5.06 4.09
C LEU A 326 27.70 6.05 3.24
N ASP A 327 28.96 5.72 2.99
CA ASP A 327 29.84 6.52 2.12
C ASP A 327 29.46 6.33 0.65
N MET A 328 28.36 6.97 0.29
CA MET A 328 27.80 7.06 -1.05
C MET A 328 27.00 8.35 -1.21
N GLU A 329 26.79 8.75 -2.46
CA GLU A 329 25.94 9.86 -2.86
C GLU A 329 24.97 9.37 -3.93
N THR A 330 23.79 9.99 -4.01
CA THR A 330 22.77 9.62 -4.99
C THR A 330 22.43 10.80 -5.89
N THR A 331 22.35 10.57 -7.19
CA THR A 331 21.81 11.54 -8.16
C THR A 331 20.49 11.04 -8.72
N LEU A 332 19.45 11.88 -8.70
CA LEU A 332 18.17 11.62 -9.34
C LEU A 332 18.29 11.89 -10.85
N GLU A 333 18.19 10.84 -11.64
CA GLU A 333 18.29 10.85 -13.10
C GLU A 333 16.91 11.00 -13.75
N GLN A 334 16.85 11.43 -15.03
CA GLN A 334 15.58 11.64 -15.73
C GLN A 334 14.87 10.34 -16.14
N THR A 335 15.58 9.21 -16.12
CA THR A 335 15.03 7.91 -16.52
C THR A 335 14.66 7.09 -15.30
N LYS A 336 13.41 6.65 -15.25
CA LYS A 336 12.91 5.75 -14.20
C LYS A 336 13.32 4.32 -14.51
N GLN A 337 14.01 3.69 -13.59
CA GLN A 337 14.21 2.25 -13.60
C GLN A 337 12.92 1.59 -13.11
N LEU A 338 12.42 0.61 -13.85
CA LEU A 338 11.33 -0.27 -13.44
C LEU A 338 11.67 -1.67 -13.94
N VAL A 339 12.18 -2.52 -13.06
CA VAL A 339 12.64 -3.86 -13.43
C VAL A 339 12.30 -4.87 -12.34
N GLN A 340 11.71 -5.99 -12.74
CA GLN A 340 11.59 -7.18 -11.90
C GLN A 340 12.96 -7.88 -11.86
N THR A 341 13.43 -8.21 -10.67
CA THR A 341 14.78 -8.73 -10.48
C THR A 341 14.81 -9.81 -9.42
N THR A 342 15.79 -10.69 -9.54
CA THR A 342 16.00 -11.82 -8.64
C THR A 342 17.47 -11.90 -8.28
N GLY A 343 17.74 -12.49 -7.13
CA GLY A 343 19.10 -12.64 -6.66
C GLY A 343 19.16 -13.30 -5.31
N LYS A 344 20.18 -12.92 -4.55
CA LYS A 344 20.39 -13.42 -3.19
C LYS A 344 20.89 -12.32 -2.28
N LEU A 345 20.68 -12.51 -0.98
CA LEU A 345 21.29 -11.65 0.02
C LEU A 345 22.82 -11.86 0.00
N ALA A 346 23.60 -10.78 0.14
CA ALA A 346 25.05 -10.88 0.14
C ALA A 346 25.60 -11.41 1.47
N PHE A 347 24.81 -11.30 2.55
CA PHE A 347 25.19 -11.68 3.91
C PHE A 347 24.61 -13.02 4.39
N ALA A 348 23.75 -13.66 3.60
CA ALA A 348 23.06 -14.91 3.91
C ALA A 348 22.82 -15.74 2.65
N ASP A 349 22.70 -17.07 2.78
CA ASP A 349 22.33 -17.95 1.68
C ASP A 349 20.80 -18.01 1.54
N ALA A 350 20.20 -16.89 1.13
CA ALA A 350 18.77 -16.72 0.98
C ALA A 350 18.44 -16.05 -0.35
N SER A 351 17.48 -16.62 -1.08
CA SER A 351 17.01 -16.07 -2.34
C SER A 351 16.09 -14.89 -2.11
N VAL A 352 16.13 -13.92 -3.01
CA VAL A 352 15.25 -12.74 -2.98
C VAL A 352 14.77 -12.41 -4.39
N THR A 353 13.51 -12.03 -4.48
CA THR A 353 12.86 -11.57 -5.70
C THR A 353 12.08 -10.32 -5.34
N GLY A 354 12.07 -9.37 -6.26
CA GLY A 354 11.38 -8.12 -6.05
C GLY A 354 11.49 -7.25 -7.28
N TYR A 355 11.34 -5.95 -7.08
CA TYR A 355 11.45 -4.99 -8.17
C TYR A 355 12.14 -3.72 -7.74
N GLU A 356 12.83 -3.10 -8.70
CA GLU A 356 13.43 -1.78 -8.55
C GLU A 356 12.51 -0.77 -9.25
N ILE A 357 12.12 0.30 -8.54
CA ILE A 357 11.30 1.39 -9.07
C ILE A 357 11.82 2.76 -8.62
N HIS A 358 12.92 3.23 -9.22
CA HIS A 358 13.58 4.45 -8.76
C HIS A 358 14.20 5.26 -9.89
N MET A 359 14.49 6.53 -9.60
CA MET A 359 15.25 7.43 -10.47
C MET A 359 16.64 7.71 -9.89
N GLY A 360 16.91 7.30 -8.64
CA GLY A 360 18.20 7.49 -8.00
C GLY A 360 19.26 6.55 -8.54
N VAL A 361 20.46 7.08 -8.79
CA VAL A 361 21.68 6.33 -9.08
C VAL A 361 22.68 6.65 -8.00
N SER A 362 23.00 5.67 -7.16
CA SER A 362 23.97 5.81 -6.08
C SER A 362 25.38 5.43 -6.54
N THR A 363 26.37 6.19 -6.07
CA THR A 363 27.80 5.89 -6.28
C THR A 363 28.58 6.12 -4.98
N GLY A 364 29.62 5.34 -4.73
CA GLY A 364 30.45 5.50 -3.54
C GLY A 364 31.11 4.21 -3.07
N VAL A 365 32.00 4.31 -2.09
CA VAL A 365 32.76 3.17 -1.57
C VAL A 365 31.92 2.22 -0.73
N ALA A 366 30.78 2.67 -0.18
CA ALA A 366 29.86 1.82 0.56
C ALA A 366 29.30 0.67 -0.32
N LEU A 367 29.12 0.92 -1.62
CA LEU A 367 28.58 -0.06 -2.58
C LEU A 367 29.54 -1.24 -2.84
N ASN A 368 30.81 -1.15 -2.41
CA ASN A 368 31.74 -2.28 -2.46
C ASN A 368 31.39 -3.39 -1.45
N ASN A 369 30.53 -3.10 -0.47
CA ASN A 369 30.00 -4.07 0.47
C ASN A 369 28.49 -4.17 0.29
N PRO A 370 28.01 -4.85 -0.76
CA PRO A 370 26.60 -4.85 -1.13
C PRO A 370 25.76 -5.58 -0.08
N ALA A 371 24.47 -5.23 -0.01
CA ALA A 371 23.50 -5.98 0.78
C ALA A 371 22.91 -7.15 -0.03
N LEU A 372 22.87 -7.03 -1.37
CA LEU A 372 22.30 -8.02 -2.29
C LEU A 372 23.21 -8.27 -3.49
N ILE A 373 23.08 -9.44 -4.11
CA ILE A 373 23.62 -9.74 -5.43
C ILE A 373 22.45 -10.03 -6.36
N LEU A 374 22.06 -9.06 -7.19
CA LEU A 374 20.92 -9.13 -8.11
C LEU A 374 21.39 -9.38 -9.54
N ASN A 375 20.88 -10.42 -10.20
CA ASN A 375 21.32 -10.82 -11.54
C ASN A 375 22.86 -10.91 -11.69
N GLY A 376 23.55 -11.31 -10.61
CA GLY A 376 25.02 -11.41 -10.57
C GLY A 376 25.77 -10.08 -10.35
N GLN A 377 25.07 -8.96 -10.15
CA GLN A 377 25.65 -7.64 -9.86
C GLN A 377 25.46 -7.25 -8.38
N PRO A 378 26.41 -6.54 -7.78
CA PRO A 378 26.27 -6.00 -6.43
C PRO A 378 25.19 -4.90 -6.38
N GLU A 379 24.31 -4.96 -5.38
CA GLU A 379 23.25 -3.99 -5.15
C GLU A 379 23.12 -3.64 -3.66
N GLY A 380 22.77 -2.39 -3.40
CA GLY A 380 22.64 -1.85 -2.06
C GLY A 380 23.98 -1.71 -1.35
N ALA A 381 23.92 -1.56 -0.03
CA ALA A 381 25.10 -1.58 0.84
C ALA A 381 24.75 -2.06 2.24
N ILE A 382 25.72 -2.68 2.91
CA ILE A 382 25.67 -2.99 4.34
C ILE A 382 26.91 -2.42 5.02
N SER A 383 26.76 -1.82 6.20
CA SER A 383 27.87 -1.26 6.97
C SER A 383 28.79 -2.37 7.51
N GLN A 384 30.05 -2.03 7.81
CA GLN A 384 31.04 -2.99 8.29
C GLN A 384 30.65 -3.64 9.63
N ASP A 385 29.98 -2.87 10.49
CA ASP A 385 29.45 -3.33 11.78
C ASP A 385 28.08 -4.01 11.66
N LYS A 386 27.53 -4.12 10.45
CA LYS A 386 26.25 -4.76 10.14
C LYS A 386 25.05 -4.17 10.89
N GLN A 387 25.11 -2.89 11.28
CA GLN A 387 23.98 -2.19 11.90
C GLN A 387 23.11 -1.46 10.87
N ILE A 388 23.67 -1.08 9.73
CA ILE A 388 22.99 -0.30 8.70
C ILE A 388 23.03 -1.09 7.40
N ALA A 389 21.89 -1.20 6.74
CA ALA A 389 21.80 -1.73 5.39
C ALA A 389 20.84 -0.88 4.56
N GLY A 390 20.96 -0.95 3.25
CA GLY A 390 19.93 -0.44 2.36
C GLY A 390 20.09 -0.91 0.93
N THR A 391 19.02 -0.74 0.17
CA THR A 391 18.84 -1.31 -1.17
C THR A 391 17.74 -0.57 -1.91
N TYR A 392 17.79 -0.58 -3.24
CA TYR A 392 16.72 -0.13 -4.12
C TYR A 392 15.60 -1.16 -4.31
N LEU A 393 15.81 -2.41 -3.89
CA LEU A 393 14.87 -3.50 -4.08
C LEU A 393 13.65 -3.38 -3.13
N HIS A 394 12.46 -3.34 -3.73
CA HIS A 394 11.18 -3.53 -3.04
C HIS A 394 10.81 -5.02 -2.98
N GLY A 395 10.00 -5.41 -1.99
CA GLY A 395 9.62 -6.82 -1.77
C GLY A 395 10.64 -7.66 -0.98
N LEU A 396 11.53 -7.02 -0.22
CA LEU A 396 12.59 -7.71 0.55
C LEU A 396 12.07 -8.80 1.50
N PHE A 397 10.86 -8.65 1.99
CA PHE A 397 10.26 -9.51 3.01
C PHE A 397 9.19 -10.45 2.43
N ASP A 398 8.92 -10.38 1.13
CA ASP A 398 7.78 -11.10 0.53
C ASP A 398 7.99 -12.62 0.52
N HIS A 399 9.25 -13.05 0.39
CA HIS A 399 9.62 -14.46 0.42
C HIS A 399 10.17 -14.89 1.78
N ALA A 400 9.75 -16.08 2.22
CA ALA A 400 10.07 -16.62 3.54
C ALA A 400 11.58 -16.67 3.84
N GLU A 401 12.41 -17.12 2.89
CA GLU A 401 13.87 -17.21 3.08
C GLU A 401 14.51 -15.83 3.29
N SER A 402 14.18 -14.86 2.45
CA SER A 402 14.70 -13.49 2.55
C SER A 402 14.20 -12.81 3.83
N CYS A 403 12.91 -12.94 4.14
CA CYS A 403 12.32 -12.38 5.36
C CYS A 403 12.99 -12.94 6.61
N ALA A 404 13.15 -14.26 6.69
CA ALA A 404 13.83 -14.91 7.81
C ALA A 404 15.28 -14.44 7.96
N ALA A 405 16.02 -14.34 6.86
CA ALA A 405 17.41 -13.88 6.89
C ALA A 405 17.54 -12.41 7.33
N TRP A 406 16.62 -11.53 6.92
CA TRP A 406 16.58 -10.15 7.41
C TRP A 406 16.19 -10.07 8.90
N LEU A 407 15.23 -10.86 9.36
CA LEU A 407 14.87 -10.91 10.78
C LEU A 407 15.99 -11.49 11.66
N GLU A 408 16.72 -12.51 11.17
CA GLU A 408 17.95 -13.00 11.81
C GLU A 408 19.03 -11.92 11.85
N TRP A 409 19.19 -11.16 10.75
CA TRP A 409 20.10 -10.03 10.73
C TRP A 409 19.73 -8.98 11.79
N VAL A 410 18.45 -8.74 12.06
CA VAL A 410 17.99 -7.85 13.17
C VAL A 410 18.33 -8.43 14.54
N GLY A 411 18.18 -9.74 14.72
CA GLY A 411 18.49 -10.45 15.97
C GLY A 411 17.44 -11.47 16.40
N LEU A 412 16.51 -11.84 15.52
CA LEU A 412 15.55 -12.92 15.81
C LEU A 412 16.30 -14.25 15.93
N ASN A 413 16.28 -14.86 17.12
CA ASN A 413 16.90 -16.16 17.34
C ASN A 413 15.97 -17.27 16.84
N HIS A 414 16.53 -18.23 16.07
CA HIS A 414 15.92 -19.40 15.41
C HIS A 414 15.17 -20.38 16.33
N THR A 415 14.21 -19.89 17.11
CA THR A 415 13.30 -20.70 17.89
C THR A 415 11.91 -20.57 17.27
N SER A 416 11.64 -21.45 16.31
CA SER A 416 10.30 -21.93 15.91
C SER A 416 9.40 -21.08 14.99
N VAL A 417 9.92 -20.35 14.00
CA VAL A 417 9.05 -19.90 12.89
C VAL A 417 9.66 -20.32 11.55
N ALA A 418 9.50 -21.59 11.23
CA ALA A 418 9.75 -22.11 9.89
C ALA A 418 8.53 -21.99 8.95
N ASP A 419 7.40 -21.45 9.43
CA ASP A 419 6.10 -21.65 8.77
C ASP A 419 5.35 -20.35 8.38
N PHE A 420 5.91 -19.15 8.61
CA PHE A 420 5.27 -17.93 8.10
C PHE A 420 5.62 -17.72 6.61
N ASN A 421 4.61 -17.86 5.76
CA ASN A 421 4.72 -17.61 4.33
C ASN A 421 3.72 -16.54 3.91
N TYR A 422 4.22 -15.31 3.73
CA TYR A 422 3.40 -14.16 3.33
C TYR A 422 2.74 -14.36 1.97
N GLU A 423 3.45 -14.96 1.00
CA GLU A 423 2.92 -15.21 -0.34
C GLU A 423 1.70 -16.14 -0.28
N GLN A 424 1.80 -17.25 0.47
CA GLN A 424 0.67 -18.16 0.68
C GLN A 424 -0.50 -17.49 1.41
N LEU A 425 -0.21 -16.66 2.42
CA LEU A 425 -1.23 -15.91 3.14
C LEU A 425 -1.95 -14.92 2.20
N ARG A 426 -1.20 -14.17 1.40
CA ARG A 426 -1.73 -13.21 0.43
C ARG A 426 -2.62 -13.91 -0.60
N GLU A 427 -2.17 -15.02 -1.17
CA GLU A 427 -2.97 -15.81 -2.12
C GLU A 427 -4.25 -16.36 -1.46
N ALA A 428 -4.18 -16.83 -0.22
CA ALA A 428 -5.36 -17.27 0.51
C ALA A 428 -6.39 -16.14 0.73
N GLU A 429 -5.92 -14.93 1.06
CA GLU A 429 -6.79 -13.77 1.23
C GLU A 429 -7.39 -13.29 -0.10
N LEU A 430 -6.62 -13.32 -1.19
CA LEU A 430 -7.12 -13.03 -2.54
C LEU A 430 -8.19 -14.03 -2.96
N ASN A 431 -7.98 -15.33 -2.74
CA ASN A 431 -8.98 -16.36 -3.02
C ASN A 431 -10.23 -16.15 -2.17
N ARG A 432 -10.09 -15.80 -0.90
CA ARG A 432 -11.23 -15.50 -0.03
C ARG A 432 -12.04 -14.29 -0.51
N LEU A 433 -11.39 -13.28 -1.07
CA LEU A 433 -12.07 -12.16 -1.73
C LEU A 433 -12.77 -12.62 -3.02
N ALA A 434 -12.11 -13.45 -3.83
CA ALA A 434 -12.69 -14.01 -5.05
C ALA A 434 -13.94 -14.86 -4.75
N ASP A 435 -13.87 -15.77 -3.78
CA ASP A 435 -14.98 -16.59 -3.31
C ASP A 435 -16.16 -15.72 -2.85
N CYS A 436 -15.88 -14.62 -2.15
CA CYS A 436 -16.89 -13.66 -1.71
C CYS A 436 -17.56 -12.97 -2.91
N VAL A 437 -16.78 -12.50 -3.88
CA VAL A 437 -17.32 -11.88 -5.10
C VAL A 437 -18.16 -12.90 -5.88
N GLU A 438 -17.66 -14.12 -6.06
CA GLU A 438 -18.36 -15.20 -6.77
C GLU A 438 -19.69 -15.57 -6.08
N GLN A 439 -19.70 -15.66 -4.76
CA GLN A 439 -20.88 -16.04 -3.99
C GLN A 439 -21.96 -14.95 -3.96
N TYR A 440 -21.57 -13.67 -3.88
CA TYR A 440 -22.49 -12.57 -3.58
C TYR A 440 -22.83 -11.66 -4.76
N LEU A 441 -22.12 -11.77 -5.89
CA LEU A 441 -22.51 -11.15 -7.14
C LEU A 441 -23.46 -12.04 -7.94
N ASP A 442 -24.50 -11.43 -8.49
CA ASP A 442 -25.37 -12.02 -9.49
C ASP A 442 -24.77 -11.79 -10.88
N TRP A 443 -24.05 -12.79 -11.38
CA TRP A 443 -23.36 -12.73 -12.67
C TRP A 443 -24.31 -12.64 -13.87
N ASP A 444 -25.52 -13.20 -13.76
CA ASP A 444 -26.53 -13.12 -14.81
C ASP A 444 -26.99 -11.67 -15.02
N LYS A 445 -27.03 -10.87 -13.95
CA LYS A 445 -27.36 -9.43 -14.02
C LYS A 445 -26.26 -8.57 -14.64
N LEU A 446 -25.01 -9.03 -14.66
CA LEU A 446 -23.89 -8.30 -15.27
C LEU A 446 -23.89 -8.39 -16.80
N GLY A 447 -24.60 -9.37 -17.38
CA GLY A 447 -24.74 -9.52 -18.82
C GLY A 447 -23.43 -9.88 -19.55
N VAL A 448 -22.50 -10.53 -18.85
CA VAL A 448 -21.19 -10.97 -19.35
C VAL A 448 -21.26 -12.41 -19.84
#